data_AF-A0A519B9L0-F1
#
_entry.id   AF-A0A519B9L0-F1
#
_cell.length_a   1.000
_cell.length_b   1.000
_cell.length_c   1.000
_cell.angle_alpha   90.00
_cell.angle_beta   90.00
_cell.angle_gamma   90.00
#
_symmetry.space_group_name_H-M   'P 1'
#
loop_
_entity.id
_entity.type
_entity.pdbx_description
1 polymer ?
#
loop_
_entity_poly.entity_id
_entity_poly.type
_entity_poly.pdbx_seq_one_letter_code
_entity_poly.pdbx_strand_id
1 'polypeptide(L)'
;MDDRLNRPRGRLYGLLLCAGQGGKSVKALKTLDYRFRRYSGLRLSKHVFDACWRWRSGNPYFEIRRYLYMGKELIRFDDFAKLSRYRSMIYNLFSRVFARKVDREFLESLMSREIIDIISGVCENEESSGKLTKTIRNILSNSDKFFEVEREFEGLFVVPVNDRFIPPYISYYLGNKSERINLEDVKGVDEGGVALVNKLELLYKKLNFTLRDASEVSLKRADHISYILGFMAALVGLEERHQPGQVKKQLPFKEVISNEFSFFNEFIKNWINLFADEVAERANSPFYVEMARLMQSFASSEQSDLETLLLQN
;
A
#
# COMPACT_ATOMS: atom_id res chain seq x y z
N MET A 1 -25.40 -30.74 41.56
CA MET A 1 -24.62 -31.37 40.45
C MET A 1 -25.10 -30.70 39.17
N ASP A 2 -24.33 -29.97 38.38
CA ASP A 2 -22.89 -29.70 38.33
C ASP A 2 -22.70 -28.32 37.64
N ASP A 3 -22.03 -27.39 38.32
CA ASP A 3 -21.95 -25.95 37.97
C ASP A 3 -20.63 -25.63 37.24
N ARG A 4 -20.23 -26.50 36.30
CA ARG A 4 -18.86 -26.54 35.73
C ARG A 4 -18.73 -26.25 34.24
N LEU A 5 -19.75 -25.68 33.59
CA LEU A 5 -19.67 -25.40 32.13
C LEU A 5 -19.53 -23.93 31.72
N ASN A 6 -19.48 -22.98 32.66
CA ASN A 6 -19.52 -21.55 32.31
C ASN A 6 -18.19 -20.76 32.46
N ARG A 7 -17.03 -21.43 32.41
CA ARG A 7 -15.73 -20.73 32.39
C ARG A 7 -14.68 -21.41 31.49
N PRO A 8 -14.50 -20.94 30.23
CA PRO A 8 -13.15 -20.98 29.66
C PRO A 8 -12.74 -19.74 28.84
N ARG A 9 -13.47 -18.61 28.86
CA ARG A 9 -13.03 -17.40 28.13
C ARG A 9 -11.92 -16.62 28.85
N GLY A 10 -11.95 -16.54 30.18
CA GLY A 10 -10.95 -15.78 30.96
C GLY A 10 -9.55 -16.41 31.00
N ARG A 11 -9.43 -17.74 30.96
CA ARG A 11 -8.12 -18.42 31.02
C ARG A 11 -7.33 -18.34 29.70
N LEU A 12 -8.02 -18.27 28.57
CA LEU A 12 -7.38 -18.15 27.26
C LEU A 12 -6.70 -16.77 27.10
N TYR A 13 -7.36 -15.70 27.58
CA TYR A 13 -6.80 -14.35 27.63
C TYR A 13 -5.60 -14.25 28.59
N GLY A 14 -5.65 -14.91 29.75
CA GLY A 14 -4.51 -14.96 30.67
C GLY A 14 -3.27 -15.64 30.08
N LEU A 15 -3.45 -16.71 29.31
CA LEU A 15 -2.35 -17.40 28.62
C LEU A 15 -1.69 -16.56 27.51
N LEU A 16 -2.47 -15.72 26.80
CA LEU A 16 -1.96 -14.78 25.81
C LEU A 16 -1.19 -13.62 26.45
N LEU A 17 -1.68 -13.10 27.59
CA LEU A 17 -1.03 -12.01 28.33
C LEU A 17 0.29 -12.46 28.99
N CYS A 18 0.33 -13.66 29.59
CA CYS A 18 1.55 -14.18 30.22
C CYS A 18 2.68 -14.49 29.23
N ALA A 19 2.38 -14.77 27.96
CA ALA A 19 3.39 -14.95 26.92
C ALA A 19 4.05 -13.64 26.45
N GLY A 20 3.43 -12.49 26.76
CA GLY A 20 3.94 -11.16 26.42
C GLY A 20 5.18 -10.72 27.20
N GLN A 21 5.42 -11.27 28.40
CA GLN A 21 6.49 -10.81 29.29
C GLN A 21 7.81 -11.62 29.21
N GLY A 22 7.85 -12.70 28.42
CA GLY A 22 9.03 -13.57 28.28
C GLY A 22 9.76 -13.38 26.96
N GLY A 23 10.98 -12.83 27.02
CA GLY A 23 11.87 -12.66 25.86
C GLY A 23 12.17 -13.97 25.11
N LYS A 24 12.13 -13.86 23.77
CA LYS A 24 12.69 -14.74 22.71
C LYS A 24 12.56 -16.27 22.86
N SER A 25 11.81 -16.89 21.94
CA SER A 25 12.18 -18.13 21.21
C SER A 25 10.98 -18.68 20.40
N VAL A 26 11.22 -19.22 19.20
CA VAL A 26 10.29 -20.10 18.44
C VAL A 26 9.71 -21.22 19.32
N LYS A 27 10.43 -21.61 20.38
CA LYS A 27 10.03 -22.58 21.39
C LYS A 27 8.83 -22.09 22.23
N ALA A 28 8.72 -20.79 22.50
CA ALA A 28 7.58 -20.21 23.21
C ALA A 28 6.29 -20.25 22.36
N LEU A 29 6.41 -20.00 21.05
CA LEU A 29 5.29 -20.07 20.10
C LEU A 29 4.80 -21.51 19.88
N LYS A 30 5.73 -22.47 19.75
CA LYS A 30 5.40 -23.90 19.73
C LYS A 30 4.73 -24.36 21.03
N THR A 31 5.14 -23.79 22.15
CA THR A 31 4.52 -24.05 23.46
C THR A 31 3.11 -23.46 23.55
N LEU A 32 2.88 -22.29 22.95
CA LEU A 32 1.56 -21.65 22.92
C LEU A 32 0.57 -22.44 22.05
N ASP A 33 0.96 -22.83 20.85
CA ASP A 33 0.14 -23.67 19.95
C ASP A 33 -0.09 -25.07 20.56
N TYR A 34 0.93 -25.68 21.18
CA TYR A 34 0.77 -26.94 21.92
C TYR A 34 -0.24 -26.82 23.07
N ARG A 35 -0.13 -25.77 23.89
CA ARG A 35 -1.08 -25.52 24.98
C ARG A 35 -2.48 -25.24 24.46
N PHE A 36 -2.62 -24.44 23.41
CA PHE A 36 -3.91 -24.18 22.78
C PHE A 36 -4.56 -25.48 22.27
N ARG A 37 -3.83 -26.30 21.49
CA ARG A 37 -4.31 -27.62 21.03
C ARG A 37 -4.74 -28.53 22.17
N ARG A 38 -3.98 -28.53 23.28
CA ARG A 38 -4.29 -29.35 24.45
C ARG A 38 -5.58 -28.92 25.16
N TYR A 39 -5.93 -27.63 25.11
CA TYR A 39 -7.12 -27.09 25.79
C TYR A 39 -8.36 -27.00 24.88
N SER A 40 -8.18 -26.78 23.58
CA SER A 40 -9.29 -26.55 22.65
C SER A 40 -9.50 -27.68 21.63
N GLY A 41 -8.54 -28.60 21.47
CA GLY A 41 -8.53 -29.59 20.40
C GLY A 41 -8.26 -29.01 19.01
N LEU A 42 -8.07 -27.70 18.88
CA LEU A 42 -7.95 -26.99 17.61
C LEU A 42 -6.53 -26.44 17.41
N ARG A 43 -6.07 -26.38 16.16
CA ARG A 43 -4.89 -25.61 15.76
C ARG A 43 -5.25 -24.12 15.72
N LEU A 44 -4.35 -23.26 16.18
CA LEU A 44 -4.45 -21.83 15.84
C LEU A 44 -4.39 -21.71 14.30
N SER A 45 -5.33 -20.99 13.70
CA SER A 45 -5.24 -20.71 12.27
C SER A 45 -4.03 -19.83 12.00
N LYS A 46 -3.45 -19.93 10.80
CA LYS A 46 -2.33 -19.10 10.36
C LYS A 46 -2.61 -17.60 10.60
N HIS A 47 -3.85 -17.17 10.37
CA HIS A 47 -4.31 -15.80 10.62
C HIS A 47 -4.22 -15.37 12.09
N VAL A 48 -4.53 -16.25 13.05
CA VAL A 48 -4.39 -15.93 14.49
C VAL A 48 -2.92 -15.88 14.90
N PHE A 49 -2.09 -16.72 14.28
CA PHE A 49 -0.64 -16.73 14.48
C PHE A 49 0.01 -15.43 13.96
N ASP A 50 -0.34 -15.02 12.75
CA ASP A 50 0.13 -13.77 12.13
C ASP A 50 -0.36 -12.55 12.91
N ALA A 51 -1.60 -12.56 13.41
CA ALA A 51 -2.13 -11.51 14.26
C ALA A 51 -1.41 -11.40 15.62
N CYS A 52 -1.05 -12.53 16.25
CA CYS A 52 -0.29 -12.53 17.51
C CYS A 52 1.19 -12.12 17.32
N TRP A 53 1.77 -12.35 16.14
CA TRP A 53 3.12 -11.89 15.82
C TRP A 53 3.15 -10.38 15.52
N ARG A 54 2.16 -9.88 14.75
CA ARG A 54 1.96 -8.44 14.47
C ARG A 54 1.80 -7.59 15.74
N TRP A 55 1.30 -8.16 16.82
CA TRP A 55 1.19 -7.53 18.15
C TRP A 55 2.54 -7.13 18.78
N ARG A 56 3.66 -7.76 18.38
CA ARG A 56 4.97 -7.55 19.03
C ARG A 56 5.80 -6.39 18.45
N SER A 57 5.43 -5.84 17.30
CA SER A 57 6.27 -4.88 16.58
C SER A 57 6.24 -3.46 17.15
N GLY A 58 5.24 -3.13 18.00
CA GLY A 58 5.07 -1.76 18.51
C GLY A 58 4.81 -0.73 17.41
N ASN A 59 4.49 -1.19 16.20
CA ASN A 59 4.34 -0.35 15.02
C ASN A 59 2.96 0.32 15.04
N PRO A 60 2.90 1.66 15.07
CA PRO A 60 1.63 2.38 15.17
C PRO A 60 0.68 2.12 14.01
N TYR A 61 1.18 1.88 12.79
CA TYR A 61 0.36 1.59 11.62
C TYR A 61 -0.44 0.29 11.80
N PHE A 62 0.21 -0.76 12.31
CA PHE A 62 -0.44 -2.04 12.57
C PHE A 62 -1.49 -1.97 13.69
N GLU A 63 -1.17 -1.30 14.79
CA GLU A 63 -2.11 -1.16 15.91
C GLU A 63 -3.38 -0.42 15.49
N ILE A 64 -3.25 0.65 14.70
CA ILE A 64 -4.41 1.41 14.22
C ILE A 64 -5.28 0.58 13.26
N ARG A 65 -4.68 -0.11 12.28
CA ARG A 65 -5.43 -1.03 11.40
C ARG A 65 -6.14 -2.13 12.18
N ARG A 66 -5.55 -2.62 13.26
CA ARG A 66 -6.16 -3.65 14.08
C ARG A 66 -7.49 -3.17 14.68
N TYR A 67 -7.56 -1.93 15.15
CA TYR A 67 -8.83 -1.34 15.64
C TYR A 67 -9.88 -1.27 14.53
N LEU A 68 -9.46 -0.92 13.30
CA LEU A 68 -10.32 -0.95 12.12
C LEU A 68 -10.99 -2.31 11.93
N TYR A 69 -10.24 -3.40 12.00
CA TYR A 69 -10.76 -4.76 11.74
C TYR A 69 -11.48 -5.41 12.92
N MET A 70 -11.22 -5.00 14.16
CA MET A 70 -11.82 -5.65 15.33
C MET A 70 -13.21 -5.13 15.69
N GLY A 71 -13.67 -4.01 15.11
CA GLY A 71 -15.02 -3.47 15.29
C GLY A 71 -15.46 -3.26 16.75
N LYS A 72 -14.49 -3.19 17.67
CA LYS A 72 -14.73 -3.36 19.11
C LYS A 72 -14.68 -2.07 19.93
N GLU A 73 -14.31 -0.95 19.33
CA GLU A 73 -14.37 0.40 19.90
C GLU A 73 -14.32 1.39 18.72
N LEU A 74 -14.96 2.57 18.86
CA LEU A 74 -14.76 3.67 17.90
C LEU A 74 -13.25 3.96 17.82
N ILE A 75 -12.68 3.86 16.62
CA ILE A 75 -11.29 4.28 16.38
C ILE A 75 -11.18 5.73 16.85
N ARG A 76 -10.20 6.03 17.70
CA ARG A 76 -9.98 7.40 18.14
C ARG A 76 -9.64 8.25 16.93
N PHE A 77 -10.16 9.47 16.87
CA PHE A 77 -9.93 10.36 15.74
C PHE A 77 -8.43 10.54 15.41
N ASP A 78 -7.57 10.61 16.43
CA ASP A 78 -6.11 10.72 16.28
C ASP A 78 -5.49 9.50 15.58
N ASP A 79 -5.99 8.30 15.89
CA ASP A 79 -5.55 7.06 15.25
C ASP A 79 -5.97 7.06 13.78
N PHE A 80 -7.20 7.50 13.51
CA PHE A 80 -7.71 7.61 12.15
C PHE A 80 -6.91 8.60 11.30
N ALA A 81 -6.71 9.84 11.76
CA ALA A 81 -5.92 10.84 11.04
C ALA A 81 -4.49 10.37 10.76
N LYS A 82 -3.91 9.64 11.71
CA LYS A 82 -2.59 9.03 11.56
C LYS A 82 -2.58 7.91 10.51
N LEU A 83 -3.62 7.07 10.44
CA LEU A 83 -3.77 6.08 9.38
C LEU A 83 -3.88 6.73 8.00
N SER A 84 -4.71 7.77 7.86
CA SER A 84 -4.86 8.53 6.61
C SER A 84 -3.53 9.13 6.17
N ARG A 85 -2.79 9.74 7.11
CA ARG A 85 -1.46 10.28 6.82
C ARG A 85 -0.52 9.20 6.30
N TYR A 86 -0.51 8.02 6.93
CA TYR A 86 0.32 6.90 6.47
C TYR A 86 -0.09 6.37 5.09
N ARG A 87 -1.39 6.21 4.84
CA ARG A 87 -1.92 5.83 3.52
C ARG A 87 -1.50 6.85 2.45
N SER A 88 -1.65 8.14 2.71
CA SER A 88 -1.24 9.22 1.81
C SER A 88 0.26 9.20 1.54
N MET A 89 1.09 8.95 2.56
CA MET A 89 2.54 8.82 2.41
C MET A 89 2.92 7.65 1.49
N ILE A 90 2.25 6.50 1.60
CA ILE A 90 2.52 5.33 0.75
C ILE A 90 2.12 5.60 -0.71
N TYR A 91 0.97 6.22 -0.95
CA TYR A 91 0.58 6.61 -2.31
C TYR A 91 1.57 7.61 -2.93
N ASN A 92 2.00 8.62 -2.17
CA ASN A 92 3.01 9.58 -2.61
C ASN A 92 4.37 8.92 -2.88
N LEU A 93 4.76 7.94 -2.04
CA LEU A 93 5.95 7.13 -2.25
C LEU A 93 5.91 6.46 -3.64
N PHE A 94 4.86 5.71 -3.93
CA PHE A 94 4.73 5.06 -5.24
C PHE A 94 4.63 6.07 -6.37
N SER A 95 3.84 7.12 -6.21
CA SER A 95 3.75 8.20 -7.20
C SER A 95 5.13 8.74 -7.57
N ARG A 96 6.00 9.01 -6.59
CA ARG A 96 7.37 9.47 -6.83
C ARG A 96 8.26 8.41 -7.49
N VAL A 97 8.23 7.16 -7.02
CA VAL A 97 9.07 6.06 -7.53
C VAL A 97 8.86 5.82 -9.03
N PHE A 98 7.61 5.91 -9.49
CA PHE A 98 7.27 5.65 -10.90
C PHE A 98 7.15 6.92 -11.75
N ALA A 99 7.31 8.12 -11.15
CA ALA A 99 7.26 9.37 -11.90
C ALA A 99 8.60 9.75 -12.53
N ARG A 100 9.70 9.52 -11.82
CA ARG A 100 11.03 10.01 -12.18
C ARG A 100 12.13 9.10 -11.65
N LYS A 101 13.35 9.32 -12.16
CA LYS A 101 14.55 8.70 -11.60
C LYS A 101 14.66 8.98 -10.11
N VAL A 102 15.08 7.98 -9.36
CA VAL A 102 15.33 8.14 -7.93
C VAL A 102 16.61 8.93 -7.72
N ASP A 103 16.52 9.99 -6.93
CA ASP A 103 17.67 10.76 -6.49
C ASP A 103 18.15 10.28 -5.10
N ARG A 104 19.35 10.73 -4.70
CA ARG A 104 19.94 10.29 -3.43
C ARG A 104 19.16 10.79 -2.22
N GLU A 105 18.68 12.02 -2.26
CA GLU A 105 17.87 12.63 -1.18
C GLU A 105 16.60 11.81 -0.93
N PHE A 106 15.95 11.36 -2.00
CA PHE A 106 14.80 10.49 -1.94
C PHE A 106 15.13 9.17 -1.27
N LEU A 107 16.17 8.48 -1.72
CA LEU A 107 16.58 7.20 -1.12
C LEU A 107 16.96 7.35 0.36
N GLU A 108 17.61 8.45 0.73
CA GLU A 108 17.90 8.79 2.13
C GLU A 108 16.61 9.03 2.93
N SER A 109 15.61 9.71 2.34
CA SER A 109 14.32 9.92 2.99
C SER A 109 13.59 8.60 3.32
N LEU A 110 13.73 7.59 2.45
CA LEU A 110 13.15 6.25 2.68
C LEU A 110 13.78 5.52 3.87
N MET A 111 14.96 5.96 4.32
CA MET A 111 15.65 5.42 5.48
C MET A 111 15.26 6.11 6.79
N SER A 112 14.34 7.08 6.75
CA SER A 112 13.77 7.67 7.96
C SER A 112 13.02 6.61 8.78
N ARG A 113 13.08 6.73 10.11
CA ARG A 113 12.37 5.79 11.00
C ARG A 113 10.87 5.74 10.69
N GLU A 114 10.25 6.89 10.44
CA GLU A 114 8.82 6.97 10.12
C GLU A 114 8.47 6.16 8.87
N ILE A 115 9.23 6.30 7.77
CA ILE A 115 8.95 5.55 6.53
C ILE A 115 9.24 4.05 6.71
N ILE A 116 10.32 3.68 7.41
CA ILE A 116 10.61 2.27 7.70
C ILE A 116 9.49 1.61 8.51
N ASP A 117 8.96 2.32 9.50
CA ASP A 117 7.82 1.85 10.31
C ASP A 117 6.59 1.68 9.43
N ILE A 118 6.27 2.67 8.57
CA ILE A 118 5.13 2.58 7.64
C ILE A 118 5.29 1.38 6.69
N ILE A 119 6.44 1.24 6.03
CA ILE A 119 6.73 0.14 5.10
C ILE A 119 6.60 -1.21 5.81
N SER A 120 7.15 -1.33 7.01
CA SER A 120 7.03 -2.55 7.81
C SER A 120 5.58 -2.84 8.18
N GLY A 121 4.76 -1.81 8.37
CA GLY A 121 3.32 -1.85 8.58
C GLY A 121 2.52 -2.42 7.41
N VAL A 122 3.01 -2.20 6.19
CA VAL A 122 2.38 -2.62 4.94
C VAL A 122 2.83 -4.01 4.53
N CYS A 123 4.12 -4.33 4.72
CA CYS A 123 4.67 -5.63 4.36
C CYS A 123 4.01 -6.75 5.17
N GLU A 124 3.70 -7.86 4.50
CA GLU A 124 3.12 -9.04 5.16
C GLU A 124 4.05 -9.67 6.21
N ASN A 125 5.36 -9.49 6.04
CA ASN A 125 6.40 -10.01 6.93
C ASN A 125 7.60 -9.04 7.05
N GLU A 126 8.36 -9.17 8.15
CA GLU A 126 9.58 -8.38 8.43
C GLU A 126 10.73 -8.66 7.45
N GLU A 127 10.68 -9.81 6.76
CA GLU A 127 11.70 -10.18 5.79
C GLU A 127 11.66 -9.25 4.57
N SER A 128 10.46 -8.97 4.04
CA SER A 128 10.26 -8.08 2.90
C SER A 128 10.66 -6.64 3.22
N SER A 129 10.23 -6.09 4.37
CA SER A 129 10.62 -4.72 4.75
C SER A 129 12.13 -4.63 5.03
N GLY A 130 12.68 -5.63 5.72
CA GLY A 130 14.12 -5.73 5.97
C GLY A 130 14.94 -5.88 4.69
N LYS A 131 14.41 -6.56 3.66
CA LYS A 131 15.04 -6.70 2.35
C LYS A 131 15.09 -5.37 1.62
N LEU A 132 13.98 -4.63 1.55
CA LEU A 132 13.94 -3.30 0.94
C LEU A 132 14.92 -2.32 1.64
N THR A 133 14.92 -2.28 2.97
CA THR A 133 15.86 -1.44 3.73
C THR A 133 17.33 -1.80 3.47
N LYS A 134 17.64 -3.10 3.36
CA LYS A 134 19.01 -3.56 2.99
C LYS A 134 19.37 -3.14 1.58
N THR A 135 18.45 -3.27 0.63
CA THR A 135 18.62 -2.85 -0.76
C THR A 135 18.93 -1.36 -0.85
N ILE A 136 18.13 -0.51 -0.19
CA ILE A 136 18.34 0.95 -0.20
C ILE A 136 19.69 1.30 0.43
N ARG A 137 20.04 0.69 1.57
CA ARG A 137 21.36 0.91 2.20
C ARG A 137 22.52 0.53 1.28
N ASN A 138 22.40 -0.60 0.57
CA ASN A 138 23.41 -1.04 -0.38
C ASN A 138 23.57 -0.04 -1.55
N ILE A 139 22.47 0.47 -2.08
CA ILE A 139 22.46 1.48 -3.15
C ILE A 139 23.11 2.78 -2.65
N LEU A 140 22.75 3.27 -1.47
CA LEU A 140 23.32 4.49 -0.90
C LEU A 140 24.83 4.39 -0.63
N SER A 141 25.32 3.17 -0.34
CA SER A 141 26.73 2.91 -0.02
C SER A 141 27.60 2.63 -1.25
N ASN A 142 27.01 2.47 -2.44
CA ASN A 142 27.73 2.08 -3.65
C ASN A 142 27.24 2.91 -4.86
N SER A 143 28.10 3.79 -5.36
CA SER A 143 27.79 4.67 -6.50
C SER A 143 27.39 3.91 -7.76
N ASP A 144 28.04 2.79 -8.06
CA ASP A 144 27.73 1.99 -9.24
C ASP A 144 26.32 1.40 -9.15
N LYS A 145 25.93 0.97 -7.95
CA LYS A 145 24.56 0.50 -7.68
C LYS A 145 23.52 1.60 -7.78
N PHE A 146 23.88 2.83 -7.42
CA PHE A 146 23.02 3.99 -7.62
C PHE A 146 22.79 4.26 -9.12
N PHE A 147 23.85 4.31 -9.93
CA PHE A 147 23.74 4.48 -11.38
C PHE A 147 23.01 3.31 -12.08
N GLU A 148 23.16 2.08 -11.58
CA GLU A 148 22.37 0.94 -12.06
C GLU A 148 20.87 1.19 -11.88
N VAL A 149 20.42 1.66 -10.72
CA VAL A 149 19.00 1.93 -10.46
C VAL A 149 18.48 3.09 -11.32
N GLU A 150 19.26 4.15 -11.49
CA GLU A 150 18.87 5.27 -12.37
C GLU A 150 18.71 4.85 -13.83
N ARG A 151 19.66 4.07 -14.37
CA ARG A 151 19.55 3.53 -15.75
C ARG A 151 18.39 2.58 -15.90
N GLU A 152 18.08 1.84 -14.85
CA GLU A 152 16.96 0.92 -14.87
C GLU A 152 15.63 1.64 -14.99
N PHE A 153 15.46 2.79 -14.33
CA PHE A 153 14.28 3.63 -14.52
C PHE A 153 14.06 3.98 -16.00
N GLU A 154 15.13 4.35 -16.72
CA GLU A 154 15.02 4.68 -18.15
C GLU A 154 14.58 3.48 -18.98
N GLY A 155 15.18 2.32 -18.72
CA GLY A 155 14.86 1.08 -19.44
C GLY A 155 13.45 0.57 -19.16
N LEU A 156 12.95 0.74 -17.94
CA LEU A 156 11.61 0.28 -17.55
C LEU A 156 10.52 1.28 -17.96
N PHE A 157 10.72 2.59 -17.84
CA PHE A 157 9.60 3.54 -17.90
C PHE A 157 9.74 4.66 -18.93
N VAL A 158 10.92 4.84 -19.54
CA VAL A 158 11.17 5.98 -20.44
C VAL A 158 11.37 5.57 -21.89
N VAL A 159 12.11 4.50 -22.16
CA VAL A 159 12.55 4.13 -23.52
C VAL A 159 11.66 3.03 -24.10
N PRO A 160 10.69 3.32 -25.01
CA PRO A 160 9.70 2.34 -25.45
C PRO A 160 10.25 1.22 -26.34
N VAL A 161 11.43 1.44 -26.92
CA VAL A 161 12.14 0.44 -27.75
C VAL A 161 12.96 -0.56 -26.92
N ASN A 162 12.99 -0.39 -25.59
CA ASN A 162 13.61 -1.36 -24.69
C ASN A 162 12.68 -2.57 -24.55
N ASP A 163 13.23 -3.78 -24.64
CA ASP A 163 12.49 -5.04 -24.43
C ASP A 163 11.88 -5.14 -23.02
N ARG A 164 12.45 -4.41 -22.06
CA ARG A 164 11.97 -4.32 -20.69
C ARG A 164 11.04 -3.13 -20.43
N PHE A 165 10.68 -2.36 -21.45
CA PHE A 165 9.77 -1.23 -21.28
C PHE A 165 8.40 -1.69 -20.75
N ILE A 166 7.88 -0.98 -19.76
CA ILE A 166 6.60 -1.20 -19.10
C ILE A 166 5.80 0.10 -19.22
N PRO A 167 4.71 0.13 -19.98
CA PRO A 167 3.88 1.32 -20.09
C PRO A 167 3.26 1.69 -18.74
N PRO A 168 3.55 2.87 -18.18
CA PRO A 168 3.03 3.30 -16.88
C PRO A 168 1.63 3.94 -16.97
N TYR A 169 0.77 3.47 -17.87
CA TYR A 169 -0.53 4.08 -18.18
C TYR A 169 -1.68 3.10 -17.97
N ILE A 170 -2.71 3.47 -17.21
CA ILE A 170 -3.88 2.59 -16.99
C ILE A 170 -4.58 2.20 -18.30
N SER A 171 -4.61 3.08 -19.30
CA SER A 171 -5.23 2.80 -20.60
C SER A 171 -4.57 1.62 -21.32
N TYR A 172 -3.27 1.36 -21.11
CA TYR A 172 -2.58 0.20 -21.65
C TYR A 172 -3.11 -1.13 -21.09
N TYR A 173 -3.42 -1.15 -19.79
CA TYR A 173 -3.90 -2.35 -19.09
C TYR A 173 -5.41 -2.57 -19.26
N LEU A 174 -6.20 -1.49 -19.40
CA LEU A 174 -7.65 -1.58 -19.50
C LEU A 174 -8.18 -1.60 -20.94
N GLY A 175 -7.46 -1.03 -21.91
CA GLY A 175 -7.86 -1.01 -23.33
C GLY A 175 -7.82 -2.39 -24.00
N ASN A 176 -7.02 -3.32 -23.48
CA ASN A 176 -6.79 -4.65 -24.07
C ASN A 176 -7.71 -5.76 -23.53
N LYS A 177 -8.98 -5.46 -23.19
CA LYS A 177 -9.96 -6.54 -22.93
C LYS A 177 -10.36 -7.33 -24.18
N SER A 178 -10.01 -6.84 -25.37
CA SER A 178 -9.98 -7.61 -26.61
C SER A 178 -8.54 -7.64 -27.15
N GLU A 179 -7.89 -8.78 -26.97
CA GLU A 179 -6.70 -9.24 -27.70
C GLU A 179 -5.44 -8.33 -27.63
N ARG A 180 -4.45 -8.79 -26.84
CA ARG A 180 -3.05 -8.36 -26.94
C ARG A 180 -2.50 -8.75 -28.32
N ILE A 181 -2.82 -7.99 -29.35
CA ILE A 181 -2.24 -8.12 -30.69
C ILE A 181 -0.93 -7.31 -30.74
N ASN A 182 0.04 -7.92 -31.39
CA ASN A 182 1.39 -7.46 -31.68
C ASN A 182 1.51 -5.93 -31.85
N LEU A 183 2.57 -5.38 -31.23
CA LEU A 183 2.97 -3.96 -31.16
C LEU A 183 3.18 -3.24 -32.51
N GLU A 184 2.89 -3.87 -33.65
CA GLU A 184 3.18 -3.31 -34.98
C GLU A 184 1.98 -2.62 -35.65
N ASP A 185 0.74 -2.79 -35.16
CA ASP A 185 -0.47 -2.25 -35.82
C ASP A 185 -1.28 -1.24 -34.98
N VAL A 186 -0.64 -0.43 -34.15
CA VAL A 186 -1.35 0.63 -33.38
C VAL A 186 -1.53 1.90 -34.25
N LYS A 187 -2.43 1.81 -35.23
CA LYS A 187 -3.08 2.97 -35.87
C LYS A 187 -4.58 2.95 -35.63
N GLY A 188 -4.96 2.98 -34.36
CA GLY A 188 -6.32 3.21 -33.91
C GLY A 188 -6.27 3.68 -32.47
N VAL A 189 -6.54 4.96 -32.24
CA VAL A 189 -6.71 5.46 -30.87
C VAL A 189 -8.02 4.85 -30.37
N ASP A 190 -7.90 3.82 -29.54
CA ASP A 190 -9.03 3.18 -28.89
C ASP A 190 -9.89 4.25 -28.17
N GLU A 191 -11.14 4.41 -28.60
CA GLU A 191 -12.09 5.40 -28.07
C GLU A 191 -12.26 5.25 -26.55
N GLY A 192 -12.09 4.02 -26.03
CA GLY A 192 -12.13 3.72 -24.60
C GLY A 192 -10.98 4.37 -23.81
N GLY A 193 -9.77 4.39 -24.38
CA GLY A 193 -8.61 5.01 -23.75
C GLY A 193 -8.74 6.53 -23.62
N VAL A 194 -9.28 7.19 -24.66
CA VAL A 194 -9.51 8.65 -24.65
C VAL A 194 -10.59 9.04 -23.65
N ALA A 195 -11.69 8.28 -23.58
CA ALA A 195 -12.74 8.50 -22.59
C ALA A 195 -12.22 8.40 -21.15
N LEU A 196 -11.34 7.42 -20.87
CA LEU A 196 -10.71 7.22 -19.57
C LEU A 196 -9.82 8.42 -19.17
N VAL A 197 -8.95 8.87 -20.07
CA VAL A 197 -8.08 10.03 -19.85
C VAL A 197 -8.91 11.29 -19.55
N ASN A 198 -9.94 11.54 -20.36
CA ASN A 198 -10.84 12.70 -20.15
C ASN A 198 -11.56 12.63 -18.81
N LYS A 199 -12.00 11.43 -18.39
CA LYS A 199 -12.65 11.23 -17.10
C LYS A 199 -11.70 11.56 -15.93
N LEU A 200 -10.44 11.11 -16.01
CA LEU A 200 -9.42 11.43 -15.02
C LEU A 200 -9.11 12.93 -14.97
N GLU A 201 -8.96 13.59 -16.12
CA GLU A 201 -8.75 15.05 -16.17
C GLU A 201 -9.88 15.84 -15.53
N LEU A 202 -11.14 15.46 -15.77
CA LEU A 202 -12.30 16.10 -15.17
C LEU A 202 -12.30 15.93 -13.64
N LEU A 203 -11.95 14.74 -13.13
CA LEU A 203 -11.82 14.48 -11.70
C LEU A 203 -10.71 15.34 -11.07
N TYR A 204 -9.53 15.41 -11.70
CA TYR A 204 -8.42 16.21 -11.21
C TYR A 204 -8.79 17.70 -11.17
N LYS A 205 -9.42 18.22 -12.22
CA LYS A 205 -9.90 19.61 -12.29
C LYS A 205 -10.95 19.90 -11.22
N LYS A 206 -11.90 19.00 -10.99
CA LYS A 206 -12.97 19.15 -9.99
C LYS A 206 -12.42 19.38 -8.57
N LEU A 207 -11.30 18.75 -8.23
CA LEU A 207 -10.66 18.88 -6.91
C LEU A 207 -9.44 19.81 -6.92
N ASN A 208 -9.23 20.57 -7.99
CA ASN A 208 -8.09 21.47 -8.18
C ASN A 208 -6.74 20.77 -7.91
N PHE A 209 -6.62 19.53 -8.38
CA PHE A 209 -5.42 18.73 -8.21
C PHE A 209 -4.39 19.05 -9.29
N THR A 210 -3.18 19.37 -8.85
CA THR A 210 -2.00 19.50 -9.70
C THR A 210 -0.84 18.75 -9.05
N LEU A 211 -0.05 18.04 -9.85
CA LEU A 211 1.22 17.50 -9.36
C LEU A 211 2.24 18.62 -9.27
N ARG A 212 2.82 18.78 -8.07
CA ARG A 212 3.82 19.82 -7.78
C ARG A 212 5.10 19.70 -8.61
N ASP A 213 5.37 18.50 -9.14
CA ASP A 213 6.60 18.16 -9.90
C ASP A 213 6.32 17.74 -11.35
N ALA A 214 5.21 18.18 -11.95
CA ALA A 214 4.80 17.82 -13.32
C ALA A 214 5.68 18.38 -14.46
N SER A 215 6.88 18.88 -14.17
CA SER A 215 7.77 19.52 -15.15
C SER A 215 8.41 18.55 -16.14
N GLU A 216 8.37 17.23 -15.90
CA GLU A 216 8.92 16.24 -16.84
C GLU A 216 7.91 15.89 -17.96
N VAL A 217 8.38 15.91 -19.20
CA VAL A 217 7.55 15.84 -20.42
C VAL A 217 6.78 14.51 -20.57
N SER A 218 7.25 13.41 -19.96
CA SER A 218 6.61 12.09 -19.95
C SER A 218 5.41 12.00 -19.01
N LEU A 219 5.25 12.93 -18.07
CA LEU A 219 4.20 12.95 -17.05
C LEU A 219 2.89 13.62 -17.51
N LYS A 220 2.77 13.99 -18.79
CA LYS A 220 1.69 14.88 -19.25
C LYS A 220 0.31 14.23 -19.40
N ARG A 221 0.20 12.89 -19.33
CA ARG A 221 -1.09 12.22 -19.47
C ARG A 221 -1.72 11.93 -18.11
N ALA A 222 -3.00 12.27 -17.98
CA ALA A 222 -3.76 12.10 -16.74
C ALA A 222 -3.88 10.63 -16.27
N ASP A 223 -3.70 9.69 -17.18
CA ASP A 223 -3.80 8.25 -16.96
C ASP A 223 -2.45 7.58 -16.61
N HIS A 224 -1.39 8.38 -16.42
CA HIS A 224 -0.12 7.90 -15.90
C HIS A 224 -0.25 7.45 -14.44
N ILE A 225 0.43 6.36 -14.06
CA ILE A 225 0.35 5.76 -12.71
C ILE A 225 0.65 6.77 -11.60
N SER A 226 1.68 7.61 -11.80
CA SER A 226 2.07 8.62 -10.81
C SER A 226 0.97 9.66 -10.58
N TYR A 227 0.19 10.01 -11.62
CA TYR A 227 -0.94 10.93 -11.50
C TYR A 227 -2.07 10.32 -10.69
N ILE A 228 -2.42 9.08 -11.02
CA ILE A 228 -3.50 8.34 -10.34
C ILE A 228 -3.16 8.16 -8.86
N LEU A 229 -1.94 7.69 -8.54
CA LEU A 229 -1.51 7.48 -7.16
C LEU A 229 -1.33 8.81 -6.41
N GLY A 230 -0.79 9.85 -7.05
CA GLY A 230 -0.69 11.18 -6.44
C GLY A 230 -2.05 11.79 -6.14
N PHE A 231 -3.03 11.60 -7.02
CA PHE A 231 -4.40 12.04 -6.78
C PHE A 231 -5.05 11.28 -5.63
N MET A 232 -4.87 9.96 -5.57
CA MET A 232 -5.34 9.16 -4.43
C MET A 232 -4.69 9.60 -3.12
N ALA A 233 -3.40 9.93 -3.11
CA ALA A 233 -2.73 10.50 -1.94
C ALA A 233 -3.38 11.82 -1.48
N ALA A 234 -3.79 12.66 -2.43
CA ALA A 234 -4.48 13.93 -2.16
C ALA A 234 -5.91 13.72 -1.64
N LEU A 235 -6.63 12.72 -2.16
CA LEU A 235 -7.95 12.31 -1.67
C LEU A 235 -7.87 11.85 -0.22
N VAL A 236 -6.95 10.92 0.08
CA VAL A 236 -6.68 10.43 1.45
C VAL A 236 -6.25 11.58 2.37
N GLY A 237 -5.50 12.57 1.86
CA GLY A 237 -5.16 13.78 2.62
C GLY A 237 -6.33 14.72 2.92
N LEU A 238 -7.53 14.49 2.36
CA LEU A 238 -8.76 15.18 2.79
C LEU A 238 -9.30 14.62 4.10
N GLU A 239 -8.99 13.36 4.43
CA GLU A 239 -9.37 12.72 5.70
C GLU A 239 -8.73 13.44 6.89
N GLU A 240 -7.44 13.78 6.82
CA GLU A 240 -6.71 14.47 7.90
C GLU A 240 -7.31 15.85 8.21
N ARG A 241 -7.91 16.50 7.21
CA ARG A 241 -8.51 17.83 7.34
C ARG A 241 -9.85 17.84 8.08
N HIS A 242 -10.46 16.68 8.31
CA HIS A 242 -11.72 16.51 9.04
C HIS A 242 -11.57 16.61 10.57
N GLN A 243 -10.76 17.54 11.06
CA GLN A 243 -10.63 17.75 12.50
C GLN A 243 -11.91 18.41 13.07
N PRO A 244 -12.47 17.91 14.18
CA PRO A 244 -13.62 18.53 14.83
C PRO A 244 -13.33 20.01 15.12
N GLY A 245 -14.09 20.92 14.51
CA GLY A 245 -13.98 22.37 14.74
C GLY A 245 -13.47 23.22 13.58
N GLN A 246 -13.03 22.63 12.44
CA GLN A 246 -12.64 23.42 11.25
C GLN A 246 -13.77 23.53 10.19
N VAL A 247 -14.42 24.70 10.17
CA VAL A 247 -15.14 25.44 9.09
C VAL A 247 -15.90 24.67 7.97
N LYS A 248 -17.22 24.88 7.95
CA LYS A 248 -18.27 25.08 6.90
C LYS A 248 -18.09 24.77 5.39
N LYS A 249 -16.93 24.35 4.85
CA LYS A 249 -16.75 24.03 3.41
C LYS A 249 -16.02 22.72 3.12
N GLN A 250 -15.92 21.84 4.11
CA GLN A 250 -15.38 20.51 3.91
C GLN A 250 -16.48 19.58 3.38
N LEU A 251 -16.14 18.68 2.46
CA LEU A 251 -17.02 17.56 2.11
C LEU A 251 -17.35 16.79 3.40
N PRO A 252 -18.51 16.14 3.56
CA PRO A 252 -18.74 15.23 4.67
C PRO A 252 -17.71 14.09 4.66
N PHE A 253 -17.29 13.63 5.85
CA PHE A 253 -16.30 12.56 5.98
C PHE A 253 -16.68 11.29 5.20
N LYS A 254 -17.95 10.89 5.28
CA LYS A 254 -18.51 9.77 4.51
C LYS A 254 -18.37 9.96 3.00
N GLU A 255 -18.51 11.19 2.51
CA GLU A 255 -18.33 11.50 1.09
C GLU A 255 -16.86 11.39 0.67
N VAL A 256 -15.91 11.78 1.54
CA VAL A 256 -14.47 11.60 1.30
C VAL A 256 -14.13 10.11 1.13
N ILE A 257 -14.50 9.28 2.09
CA ILE A 257 -14.26 7.82 2.02
C ILE A 257 -14.98 7.18 0.82
N SER A 258 -16.20 7.63 0.50
CA SER A 258 -16.91 7.17 -0.70
C SER A 258 -16.21 7.54 -2.00
N ASN A 259 -15.62 8.74 -2.08
CA ASN A 259 -14.85 9.19 -3.23
C ASN A 259 -13.56 8.38 -3.37
N GLU A 260 -12.84 8.13 -2.27
CA GLU A 260 -11.66 7.27 -2.23
C GLU A 260 -11.97 5.85 -2.70
N PHE A 261 -13.00 5.22 -2.13
CA PHE A 261 -13.37 3.85 -2.49
C PHE A 261 -13.78 3.75 -3.95
N SER A 262 -14.58 4.70 -4.45
CA SER A 262 -14.99 4.74 -5.85
C SER A 262 -13.79 4.92 -6.77
N PHE A 263 -12.90 5.87 -6.44
CA PHE A 263 -11.69 6.11 -7.23
C PHE A 263 -10.75 4.90 -7.24
N PHE A 264 -10.52 4.28 -6.08
CA PHE A 264 -9.67 3.11 -5.96
C PHE A 264 -10.18 1.94 -6.80
N ASN A 265 -11.49 1.61 -6.69
CA ASN A 265 -12.07 0.51 -7.44
C ASN A 265 -12.09 0.76 -8.95
N GLU A 266 -12.30 2.00 -9.36
CA GLU A 266 -12.38 2.33 -10.77
C GLU A 266 -10.99 2.44 -11.42
N PHE A 267 -10.07 3.17 -10.79
CA PHE A 267 -8.82 3.62 -11.42
C PHE A 267 -7.55 2.98 -10.85
N ILE A 268 -7.61 2.11 -9.84
CA ILE A 268 -6.41 1.49 -9.24
C ILE A 268 -6.54 -0.04 -9.23
N LYS A 269 -7.56 -0.57 -8.57
CA LYS A 269 -7.71 -2.00 -8.24
C LYS A 269 -7.47 -2.96 -9.41
N ASN A 270 -8.01 -2.65 -10.59
CA ASN A 270 -8.10 -3.60 -11.69
C ASN A 270 -6.80 -3.78 -12.49
N TRP A 271 -5.78 -2.96 -12.27
CA TRP A 271 -4.57 -2.97 -13.09
C TRP A 271 -3.28 -2.79 -12.28
N ILE A 272 -3.35 -2.23 -11.08
CA ILE A 272 -2.16 -1.91 -10.29
C ILE A 272 -1.29 -3.14 -9.99
N ASN A 273 -1.94 -4.29 -9.75
CA ASN A 273 -1.23 -5.56 -9.52
C ASN A 273 -0.60 -6.08 -10.82
N LEU A 274 -1.26 -5.92 -11.97
CA LEU A 274 -0.69 -6.30 -13.28
C LEU A 274 0.55 -5.47 -13.61
N PHE A 275 0.47 -4.15 -13.40
CA PHE A 275 1.63 -3.26 -13.55
C PHE A 275 2.76 -3.69 -12.62
N ALA A 276 2.47 -3.96 -11.35
CA ALA A 276 3.48 -4.36 -10.39
C ALA A 276 4.09 -5.74 -10.72
N ASP A 277 3.31 -6.69 -11.22
CA ASP A 277 3.83 -7.98 -11.70
C ASP A 277 4.81 -7.76 -12.86
N GLU A 278 4.47 -6.95 -13.86
CA GLU A 278 5.37 -6.64 -14.97
C GLU A 278 6.67 -5.98 -14.49
N VAL A 279 6.60 -5.06 -13.52
CA VAL A 279 7.78 -4.45 -12.91
C VAL A 279 8.62 -5.51 -12.18
N ALA A 280 8.01 -6.37 -11.37
CA ALA A 280 8.73 -7.40 -10.62
C ALA A 280 9.38 -8.45 -11.52
N GLU A 281 8.79 -8.75 -12.68
CA GLU A 281 9.31 -9.71 -13.65
C GLU A 281 10.44 -9.17 -14.53
N ARG A 282 10.37 -7.90 -14.95
CA ARG A 282 11.33 -7.31 -15.90
C ARG A 282 12.42 -6.47 -15.26
N ALA A 283 12.26 -6.08 -13.99
CA ALA A 283 13.28 -5.35 -13.26
C ALA A 283 14.50 -6.26 -12.93
N ASN A 284 15.69 -5.72 -13.15
CA ASN A 284 16.95 -6.34 -12.76
C ASN A 284 17.43 -5.82 -11.39
N SER A 285 17.05 -4.60 -11.03
CA SER A 285 17.40 -3.95 -9.78
C SER A 285 16.49 -4.47 -8.69
N PRO A 286 17.06 -4.98 -7.58
CA PRO A 286 16.28 -5.33 -6.41
C PRO A 286 15.42 -4.18 -5.89
N PHE A 287 15.75 -2.92 -6.18
CA PHE A 287 14.94 -1.77 -5.75
C PHE A 287 13.54 -1.80 -6.37
N TYR A 288 13.44 -1.89 -7.70
CA TYR A 288 12.15 -1.86 -8.39
C TYR A 288 11.33 -3.14 -8.13
N VAL A 289 12.00 -4.29 -8.01
CA VAL A 289 11.36 -5.55 -7.60
C VAL A 289 10.70 -5.43 -6.22
N GLU A 290 11.43 -4.91 -5.22
CA GLU A 290 10.86 -4.78 -3.87
C GLU A 290 9.81 -3.67 -3.78
N MET A 291 9.93 -2.59 -4.57
CA MET A 291 8.89 -1.55 -4.66
C MET A 291 7.60 -2.07 -5.28
N ALA A 292 7.68 -2.89 -6.33
CA ALA A 292 6.52 -3.53 -6.94
C ALA A 292 5.80 -4.46 -5.95
N ARG A 293 6.55 -5.30 -5.22
CA ARG A 293 5.99 -6.19 -4.20
C ARG A 293 5.34 -5.43 -3.04
N LEU A 294 5.96 -4.32 -2.62
CA LEU A 294 5.38 -3.43 -1.63
C LEU A 294 4.05 -2.83 -2.12
N MET A 295 3.98 -2.42 -3.38
CA MET A 295 2.75 -1.92 -4.01
C MET A 295 1.64 -2.96 -4.04
N GLN A 296 1.94 -4.21 -4.40
CA GLN A 296 0.95 -5.30 -4.40
C GLN A 296 0.40 -5.57 -3.00
N SER A 297 1.29 -5.62 -2.01
CA SER A 297 0.93 -5.81 -0.60
C SER A 297 0.03 -4.68 -0.12
N PHE A 298 0.40 -3.43 -0.46
CA PHE A 298 -0.38 -2.25 -0.13
C PHE A 298 -1.76 -2.28 -0.79
N ALA A 299 -1.85 -2.41 -2.11
CA ALA A 299 -3.10 -2.38 -2.85
C ALA A 299 -4.09 -3.45 -2.37
N SER A 300 -3.60 -4.66 -2.09
CA SER A 300 -4.43 -5.75 -1.55
C SER A 300 -5.02 -5.40 -0.18
N SER A 301 -4.21 -4.80 0.69
CA SER A 301 -4.64 -4.44 2.04
C SER A 301 -5.52 -3.18 2.06
N GLU A 302 -5.25 -2.23 1.17
CA GLU A 302 -5.99 -0.97 1.04
C GLU A 302 -7.43 -1.19 0.62
N GLN A 303 -7.70 -2.17 -0.26
CA GLN A 303 -9.06 -2.52 -0.63
C GLN A 303 -9.89 -2.92 0.61
N SER A 304 -9.33 -3.78 1.46
CA SER A 304 -9.98 -4.22 2.70
C SER A 304 -10.15 -3.08 3.72
N ASP A 305 -9.18 -2.16 3.79
CA ASP A 305 -9.28 -0.98 4.66
C ASP A 305 -10.43 -0.07 4.23
N LEU A 306 -10.51 0.27 2.93
CA LEU A 306 -11.55 1.14 2.40
C LEU A 306 -12.96 0.54 2.54
N GLU A 307 -13.12 -0.77 2.29
CA GLU A 307 -14.37 -1.48 2.53
C GLU A 307 -14.79 -1.39 4.01
N THR A 308 -13.84 -1.55 4.93
CA THR A 308 -14.12 -1.47 6.37
C THR A 308 -14.48 -0.04 6.79
N LEU A 309 -13.76 0.96 6.27
CA LEU A 309 -14.05 2.37 6.54
C LEU A 309 -15.43 2.81 6.06
N LEU A 310 -15.87 2.30 4.90
CA LEU A 310 -17.23 2.54 4.39
C LEU A 310 -18.32 1.93 5.26
N LEU A 311 -18.09 0.74 5.82
CA LEU A 311 -19.09 0.06 6.66
C LEU A 311 -19.25 0.71 8.04
N GLN A 312 -18.22 1.42 8.52
CA GLN A 312 -18.20 2.08 9.83
C GLN A 312 -18.84 3.48 9.83
N ASN A 313 -19.20 4.04 8.67
CA ASN A 313 -19.72 5.42 8.50
C ASN A 313 -21.02 5.48 7.68
#